data_AF-A0A7X7XDF6-F1
#
_entry.id   AF-A0A7X7XDF6-F1
#
_cell.length_a   1.000
_cell.length_b   1.000
_cell.length_c   1.000
_cell.angle_alpha   90.00
_cell.angle_beta   90.00
_cell.angle_gamma   90.00
#
_symmetry.space_group_name_H-M   'P 1'
#
loop_
_entity.id
_entity.type
_entity.pdbx_description
1 polymer ?
#
loop_
_entity_poly.entity_id
_entity_poly.type
_entity_poly.pdbx_seq_one_letter_code
_entity_poly.pdbx_strand_id
1 'polypeptide(L)'
;MGKFIETSEILAKAIEEAYMRGESDYYMKPLVLKNADGKSIGLINDGDSVVFCCKRGEREIQLTDCFVEPEFTYFERKNFSNLFFVLFTLYHSKYVSLNLPIAFKFETVSNTLGEVISRSKLKQLRIAESEKFAHVTFFFNGGENIVFPLEDDVKIPSHRGIPYEKIPLLKLSEVSARLIEEINKDKYNFILANFANGDIIGHTADFDAKVTCVKGIDKTLEDVVTAAIKQKYTVMITADHGVLEVGYKDDGRPNVSHTTNPVPFLLIDTRAQNISLKEGRLANVASTVLVSMGIEPPEIFEKSLFRARTAINQRKVLLIVLDGWGIGKEDSKNPIYVAGAPFYNRLLREYPHTILKASG
;
A
#
# COMPACT_ATOMS: atom_id res chain seq x y z
N MET A 1 30.44 -7.47 41.03
CA MET A 1 29.98 -6.35 40.18
C MET A 1 31.20 -5.69 39.56
N GLY A 2 31.58 -6.05 38.34
CA GLY A 2 32.85 -5.62 37.73
C GLY A 2 32.65 -4.54 36.67
N LYS A 3 33.46 -3.46 36.75
CA LYS A 3 34.09 -2.71 35.64
C LYS A 3 33.30 -2.27 34.39
N PHE A 4 31.98 -2.17 34.41
CA PHE A 4 31.26 -1.59 33.26
C PHE A 4 31.30 -0.06 33.18
N ILE A 5 31.70 0.63 34.25
CA ILE A 5 31.58 2.11 34.35
C ILE A 5 32.75 2.86 33.66
N GLU A 6 33.90 2.23 33.37
CA GLU A 6 35.05 2.94 32.76
C GLU A 6 35.00 3.08 31.23
N THR A 7 34.37 2.17 30.49
CA THR A 7 34.48 2.15 29.01
C THR A 7 33.55 3.15 28.31
N SER A 8 32.36 3.39 28.87
CA SER A 8 31.39 4.33 28.30
C SER A 8 31.87 5.77 28.40
N GLU A 9 32.51 6.14 29.52
CA GLU A 9 33.04 7.49 29.73
C GLU A 9 34.19 7.81 28.76
N ILE A 10 35.07 6.84 28.49
CA ILE A 10 36.18 7.00 27.54
C ILE A 10 35.65 7.26 26.13
N LEU A 11 34.66 6.49 25.67
CA LEU A 11 34.08 6.66 24.34
C LEU A 11 33.26 7.96 24.24
N ALA A 12 32.48 8.30 25.26
CA ALA A 12 31.75 9.57 25.31
C ALA A 12 32.71 10.77 25.19
N LYS A 13 33.81 10.76 25.95
CA LYS A 13 34.83 11.81 25.87
C LYS A 13 35.48 11.89 24.48
N ALA A 14 35.76 10.75 23.85
CA ALA A 14 36.32 10.74 22.49
C ALA A 14 35.35 11.36 21.46
N ILE A 15 34.04 11.17 21.64
CA ILE A 15 32.99 11.80 20.83
C ILE A 15 32.95 13.32 21.09
N GLU A 16 32.96 13.76 22.35
CA GLU A 16 33.02 15.19 22.71
C GLU A 16 34.25 15.89 22.10
N GLU A 17 35.41 15.24 22.15
CA GLU A 17 36.63 15.74 21.53
C GLU A 17 36.52 15.83 20.00
N ALA A 18 35.81 14.91 19.35
CA ALA A 18 35.52 14.98 17.92
C ALA A 18 34.63 16.17 17.58
N TYR A 19 33.59 16.43 18.39
CA TYR A 19 32.75 17.61 18.23
C TYR A 19 33.53 18.92 18.43
N MET A 20 34.45 18.97 19.41
CA MET A 20 35.32 20.12 19.61
C MET A 20 36.27 20.38 18.42
N ARG A 21 36.59 19.35 17.64
CA ARG A 21 37.32 19.47 16.36
C ARG A 21 36.44 19.84 15.16
N GLY A 22 35.14 20.04 15.37
CA GLY A 22 34.18 20.37 14.32
C GLY A 22 33.67 19.16 13.53
N GLU A 23 33.92 17.93 13.98
CA GLU A 23 33.31 16.74 13.39
C GLU A 23 31.83 16.65 13.80
N SER A 24 31.01 15.97 12.99
CA SER A 24 29.61 15.65 13.33
C SER A 24 29.38 14.15 13.26
N ASP A 25 28.27 13.68 13.81
CA ASP A 25 27.88 12.25 13.81
C ASP A 25 27.96 11.61 12.42
N TYR A 26 27.65 12.39 11.38
CA TYR A 26 27.61 11.90 10.01
C TYR A 26 29.00 11.70 9.39
N TYR A 27 30.01 12.46 9.83
CA TYR A 27 31.34 12.49 9.23
C TYR A 27 32.45 12.05 10.17
N MET A 28 32.10 11.66 11.41
CA MET A 28 33.05 11.21 12.42
C MET A 28 33.80 9.98 11.93
N LYS A 29 35.12 9.99 12.08
CA LYS A 29 35.95 8.82 11.74
C LYS A 29 35.66 7.66 12.70
N PRO A 30 35.77 6.39 12.26
CA PRO A 30 35.61 5.24 13.15
C PRO A 30 36.56 5.31 14.35
N LEU A 31 36.00 5.14 15.55
CA LEU A 31 36.74 5.13 16.81
C LEU A 31 36.92 3.68 17.30
N VAL A 32 38.13 3.34 17.76
CA VAL A 32 38.46 2.00 18.28
C VAL A 32 38.94 2.11 19.72
N LEU A 33 38.21 1.48 20.64
CA LEU A 33 38.62 1.41 22.04
C LEU A 33 39.82 0.47 22.20
N LYS A 34 40.84 0.92 22.94
CA LYS A 34 42.02 0.12 23.28
C LYS A 34 42.09 -0.11 24.79
N ASN A 35 42.60 -1.27 25.19
CA ASN A 35 42.88 -1.57 26.59
C ASN A 35 44.19 -0.87 27.05
N ALA A 36 44.54 -1.03 28.33
CA ALA A 36 45.73 -0.43 28.92
C ALA A 36 47.05 -0.84 28.23
N ASP A 37 47.09 -2.03 27.62
CA ASP A 37 48.25 -2.54 26.86
C ASP A 37 48.25 -2.06 25.40
N GLY A 38 47.33 -1.19 25.01
CA GLY A 38 47.20 -0.66 23.65
C GLY A 38 46.53 -1.60 22.65
N LYS A 39 45.98 -2.74 23.07
CA LYS A 39 45.26 -3.69 22.21
C LYS A 39 43.81 -3.26 21.99
N SER A 40 43.34 -3.34 20.76
CA SER A 40 41.94 -3.05 20.42
C SER A 40 40.98 -4.02 21.10
N ILE A 41 39.88 -3.48 21.63
CA ILE A 41 38.82 -4.23 22.29
C ILE A 41 37.67 -4.47 21.31
N GLY A 42 37.05 -5.65 21.34
CA GLY A 42 35.81 -5.93 20.59
C GLY A 42 36.00 -6.08 19.08
N LEU A 43 37.19 -6.48 18.63
CA LEU A 43 37.40 -6.86 17.22
C LEU A 43 36.61 -8.13 16.91
N ILE A 44 36.00 -8.18 15.73
CA ILE A 44 35.30 -9.36 15.22
C ILE A 44 36.32 -10.41 14.78
N ASN A 45 36.11 -11.65 15.22
CA ASN A 45 36.95 -12.81 14.92
C ASN A 45 36.14 -13.96 14.33
N ASP A 46 36.86 -14.93 13.75
CA ASP A 46 36.25 -16.20 13.36
C ASP A 46 35.72 -16.92 14.60
N GLY A 47 34.50 -17.46 14.50
CA GLY A 47 33.74 -18.05 15.59
C GLY A 47 32.77 -17.10 16.29
N ASP A 48 32.85 -15.79 16.02
CA ASP A 48 31.93 -14.81 16.61
C ASP A 48 30.55 -14.85 15.96
N SER A 49 29.58 -14.24 16.66
CA SER A 49 28.25 -13.96 16.14
C SER A 49 28.03 -12.46 16.02
N VAL A 50 27.53 -12.02 14.87
CA VAL A 50 27.23 -10.61 14.59
C VAL A 50 25.77 -10.50 14.22
N VAL A 51 25.02 -9.64 14.91
CA VAL A 51 23.64 -9.29 14.54
C VAL A 51 23.65 -7.88 14.00
N PHE A 52 23.40 -7.73 12.70
CA PHE A 52 23.36 -6.43 12.07
C PHE A 52 21.94 -5.86 12.16
N CYS A 53 21.65 -5.10 13.22
CA CYS A 53 20.30 -4.65 13.62
C CYS A 53 19.70 -3.50 12.78
N CYS A 54 20.15 -3.29 11.55
CA CYS A 54 19.57 -2.28 10.66
C CYS A 54 18.33 -2.81 9.95
N LYS A 55 17.29 -1.99 9.77
CA LYS A 55 16.02 -2.47 9.18
C LYS A 55 15.84 -2.10 7.71
N ARG A 56 16.70 -1.28 7.13
CA ARG A 56 16.64 -0.85 5.73
C ARG A 56 17.74 -1.56 4.95
N GLY A 57 17.56 -1.71 3.64
CA GLY A 57 18.46 -2.53 2.82
C GLY A 57 19.43 -1.74 1.94
N GLU A 58 19.27 -0.44 1.78
CA GLU A 58 20.04 0.32 0.77
C GLU A 58 21.50 0.53 1.16
N ARG A 59 21.76 0.99 2.39
CA ARG A 59 23.11 1.33 2.87
C ARG A 59 23.81 0.13 3.50
N GLU A 60 23.03 -0.86 3.89
CA GLU A 60 23.42 -2.03 4.64
C GLU A 60 24.06 -3.10 3.75
N ILE A 61 23.79 -3.08 2.44
CA ILE A 61 24.32 -4.06 1.49
C ILE A 61 25.85 -4.05 1.48
N GLN A 62 26.48 -2.90 1.27
CA GLN A 62 27.93 -2.81 1.13
C GLN A 62 28.66 -3.30 2.39
N LEU A 63 28.18 -2.91 3.58
CA LEU A 63 28.80 -3.36 4.82
C LEU A 63 28.56 -4.86 5.06
N THR A 64 27.41 -5.40 4.68
CA THR A 64 27.11 -6.83 4.76
C THR A 64 28.06 -7.63 3.86
N ASP A 65 28.29 -7.19 2.62
CA ASP A 65 29.22 -7.82 1.66
C ASP A 65 30.64 -7.92 2.24
N CYS A 66 31.09 -6.89 2.96
CA CYS A 66 32.39 -6.89 3.66
C CYS A 66 32.54 -7.98 4.72
N PHE A 67 31.46 -8.67 5.13
CA PHE A 67 31.53 -9.80 6.04
C PHE A 67 31.27 -11.13 5.33
N VAL A 68 30.30 -11.18 4.42
CA VAL A 68 29.69 -12.45 3.97
C VAL A 68 30.02 -12.86 2.54
N GLU A 69 30.54 -11.97 1.68
CA GLU A 69 30.77 -12.26 0.25
C GLU A 69 32.09 -13.01 0.04
N PRO A 70 32.10 -14.31 -0.35
CA PRO A 70 33.35 -15.08 -0.43
C PRO A 70 34.39 -14.48 -1.38
N GLU A 71 33.94 -13.91 -2.50
CA GLU A 71 34.80 -13.36 -3.56
C GLU A 71 34.87 -11.83 -3.48
N PHE A 72 35.05 -11.27 -2.28
CA PHE A 72 35.10 -9.83 -2.07
C PHE A 72 36.43 -9.21 -2.55
N THR A 73 36.39 -8.34 -3.55
CA THR A 73 37.58 -7.76 -4.19
C THR A 73 37.72 -6.24 -4.07
N TYR A 74 36.84 -5.55 -3.33
CA TYR A 74 36.84 -4.08 -3.29
C TYR A 74 37.99 -3.48 -2.47
N PHE A 75 38.46 -4.20 -1.46
CA PHE A 75 39.64 -3.84 -0.65
C PHE A 75 40.13 -5.07 0.14
N GLU A 76 41.35 -4.99 0.68
CA GLU A 76 41.93 -6.04 1.52
C GLU A 76 41.17 -6.15 2.85
N ARG A 77 40.63 -7.32 3.14
CA ARG A 77 39.94 -7.61 4.40
C ARG A 77 40.33 -8.98 4.94
N LYS A 78 40.14 -9.17 6.24
CA LYS A 78 40.14 -10.50 6.86
C LYS A 78 38.95 -11.28 6.28
N ASN A 79 39.23 -12.45 5.72
CA ASN A 79 38.17 -13.38 5.34
C ASN A 79 37.71 -14.13 6.60
N PHE A 80 36.41 -14.30 6.75
CA PHE A 80 35.82 -15.00 7.87
C PHE A 80 35.25 -16.34 7.41
N SER A 81 35.81 -17.43 7.92
CA SER A 81 35.41 -18.79 7.54
C SER A 81 34.28 -19.35 8.41
N ASN A 82 34.11 -18.79 9.62
CA ASN A 82 33.15 -19.27 10.61
C ASN A 82 32.51 -18.09 11.37
N LEU A 83 31.92 -17.14 10.67
CA LEU A 83 31.21 -16.01 11.28
C LEU A 83 29.70 -16.22 11.17
N PHE A 84 29.00 -16.24 12.30
CA PHE A 84 27.54 -16.30 12.32
C PHE A 84 26.96 -14.90 12.16
N PHE A 85 26.74 -14.47 10.91
CA PHE A 85 26.26 -13.13 10.58
C PHE A 85 24.75 -13.10 10.32
N VAL A 86 23.99 -12.46 11.21
CA VAL A 86 22.53 -12.36 11.16
C VAL A 86 22.11 -11.02 10.57
N LEU A 87 21.27 -11.06 9.54
CA LEU A 87 20.58 -9.89 9.03
C LEU A 87 19.31 -9.63 9.85
N PHE A 88 19.02 -8.38 10.21
CA PHE A 88 17.77 -8.06 10.89
C PHE A 88 16.57 -8.33 9.97
N THR A 89 16.69 -7.93 8.70
CA THR A 89 15.74 -8.25 7.62
C THR A 89 16.50 -8.54 6.32
N LEU A 90 15.81 -8.96 5.26
CA LEU A 90 16.46 -9.21 3.98
C LEU A 90 16.80 -7.89 3.27
N TYR A 91 18.08 -7.54 3.21
CA TYR A 91 18.54 -6.31 2.53
C TYR A 91 18.60 -6.44 1.00
N HIS A 92 18.89 -7.65 0.49
CA HIS A 92 18.97 -7.95 -0.93
C HIS A 92 18.77 -9.45 -1.19
N SER A 93 18.12 -9.81 -2.29
CA SER A 93 17.80 -11.21 -2.62
C SER A 93 19.03 -12.13 -2.75
N LYS A 94 20.18 -11.58 -3.15
CA LYS A 94 21.46 -12.32 -3.23
C LYS A 94 21.88 -13.01 -1.91
N TYR A 95 21.43 -12.51 -0.76
CA TYR A 95 21.77 -13.13 0.53
C TYR A 95 21.00 -14.43 0.77
N VAL A 96 19.92 -14.67 0.03
CA VAL A 96 19.17 -15.94 0.08
C VAL A 96 20.05 -17.08 -0.45
N SER A 97 20.81 -16.88 -1.52
CA SER A 97 21.71 -17.91 -2.05
C SER A 97 22.91 -18.18 -1.16
N LEU A 98 23.28 -17.23 -0.28
CA LEU A 98 24.30 -17.42 0.76
C LEU A 98 23.74 -18.07 2.04
N ASN A 99 22.44 -18.37 2.08
CA ASN A 99 21.76 -19.01 3.21
C ASN A 99 22.02 -18.30 4.57
N LEU A 100 22.08 -16.96 4.55
CA LEU A 100 22.31 -16.18 5.77
C LEU A 100 21.08 -16.24 6.70
N PRO A 101 21.28 -16.31 8.03
CA PRO A 101 20.19 -16.20 8.99
C PRO A 101 19.56 -14.80 8.95
N ILE A 102 18.23 -14.74 8.91
CA ILE A 102 17.45 -13.50 8.87
C ILE A 102 16.50 -13.50 10.06
N ALA A 103 16.62 -12.50 10.95
CA ALA A 103 15.81 -12.43 12.17
C ALA A 103 14.32 -12.21 11.88
N PHE A 104 13.99 -11.29 10.97
CA PHE A 104 12.63 -10.98 10.53
C PHE A 104 12.52 -11.18 9.02
N LYS A 105 12.16 -12.41 8.62
CA LYS A 105 11.95 -12.75 7.22
C LYS A 105 10.66 -12.10 6.72
N PHE A 106 10.70 -11.48 5.54
CA PHE A 106 9.48 -11.03 4.88
C PHE A 106 8.61 -12.26 4.54
N GLU A 107 7.34 -12.21 4.91
CA GLU A 107 6.36 -13.15 4.41
C GLU A 107 5.97 -12.71 2.99
N THR A 108 6.16 -13.61 2.02
CA THR A 108 5.58 -13.44 0.69
C THR A 108 4.07 -13.63 0.81
N VAL A 109 3.29 -12.62 0.40
CA VAL A 109 1.83 -12.72 0.38
C VAL A 109 1.43 -13.59 -0.82
N SER A 110 1.16 -14.86 -0.54
CA SER A 110 0.67 -15.83 -1.53
C SER A 110 -0.86 -15.89 -1.54
N ASN A 111 -1.42 -16.47 -2.60
CA ASN A 111 -2.85 -16.60 -2.80
C ASN A 111 -3.57 -15.25 -2.86
N THR A 112 -2.96 -14.22 -3.45
CA THR A 112 -3.61 -12.92 -3.62
C THR A 112 -4.86 -13.03 -4.50
N LEU A 113 -5.75 -12.04 -4.45
CA LEU A 113 -6.96 -12.03 -5.27
C LEU A 113 -6.63 -12.20 -6.77
N GLY A 114 -5.62 -11.47 -7.26
CA GLY A 114 -5.16 -11.58 -8.64
C GLY A 114 -4.69 -12.98 -9.00
N GLU A 115 -3.92 -13.62 -8.12
CA GLU A 115 -3.44 -14.99 -8.31
C GLU A 115 -4.60 -15.99 -8.36
N VAL A 116 -5.56 -15.89 -7.44
CA VAL A 116 -6.73 -16.79 -7.38
C VAL A 116 -7.58 -16.68 -8.65
N ILE A 117 -7.82 -15.46 -9.15
CA ILE A 117 -8.56 -15.22 -10.40
C ILE A 117 -7.81 -15.82 -11.59
N SER A 118 -6.49 -15.63 -11.65
CA SER A 118 -5.65 -16.18 -12.71
C SER A 118 -5.66 -17.72 -12.73
N ARG A 119 -5.53 -18.37 -11.55
CA ARG A 119 -5.64 -19.84 -11.41
C ARG A 119 -7.02 -20.37 -11.83
N SER A 120 -8.06 -19.55 -11.67
CA SER A 120 -9.41 -19.85 -12.15
C SER A 120 -9.59 -19.64 -13.67
N LYS A 121 -8.52 -19.28 -14.39
CA LYS A 121 -8.48 -19.04 -15.84
C LYS A 121 -9.42 -17.92 -16.31
N LEU A 122 -9.62 -16.91 -15.46
CA LEU A 122 -10.48 -15.77 -15.75
C LEU A 122 -9.64 -14.54 -16.10
N LYS A 123 -10.16 -13.71 -17.01
CA LYS A 123 -9.49 -12.49 -17.44
C LYS A 123 -9.70 -11.38 -16.44
N GLN A 124 -8.64 -10.64 -16.13
CA GLN A 124 -8.67 -9.51 -15.20
C GLN A 124 -7.98 -8.27 -15.77
N LEU A 125 -8.45 -7.10 -15.37
CA LEU A 125 -7.90 -5.79 -15.74
C LEU A 125 -7.51 -5.00 -14.50
N ARG A 126 -6.32 -4.38 -14.52
CA ARG A 126 -5.91 -3.33 -13.58
C ARG A 126 -5.87 -2.00 -14.31
N ILE A 127 -6.51 -0.96 -13.78
CA ILE A 127 -6.51 0.37 -14.39
C ILE A 127 -6.40 1.48 -13.36
N ALA A 128 -5.44 2.38 -13.57
CA ALA A 128 -5.25 3.58 -12.76
C ALA A 128 -4.40 4.62 -13.53
N GLU A 129 -4.37 5.85 -13.01
CA GLU A 129 -3.34 6.81 -13.39
C GLU A 129 -1.99 6.50 -12.72
N SER A 130 -0.93 7.22 -13.12
CA SER A 130 0.44 6.86 -12.76
C SER A 130 0.72 6.89 -11.26
N GLU A 131 0.09 7.80 -10.53
CA GLU A 131 0.22 7.96 -9.08
C GLU A 131 -0.26 6.71 -8.31
N LYS A 132 -1.31 6.04 -8.81
CA LYS A 132 -1.90 4.87 -8.15
C LYS A 132 -1.73 3.56 -8.93
N PHE A 133 -0.96 3.56 -10.02
CA PHE A 133 -0.74 2.36 -10.82
C PHE A 133 -0.03 1.24 -10.06
N ALA A 134 0.97 1.56 -9.23
CA ALA A 134 1.63 0.56 -8.38
C ALA A 134 0.67 -0.04 -7.31
N HIS A 135 -0.36 0.71 -6.91
CA HIS A 135 -1.35 0.29 -5.92
C HIS A 135 -2.26 -0.80 -6.47
N VAL A 136 -2.67 -0.68 -7.73
CA VAL A 136 -3.51 -1.69 -8.41
C VAL A 136 -2.71 -2.83 -9.04
N THR A 137 -1.38 -2.78 -9.03
CA THR A 137 -0.49 -3.83 -9.58
C THR A 137 0.38 -4.41 -8.47
N PHE A 138 1.55 -3.81 -8.19
CA PHE A 138 2.54 -4.27 -7.21
C PHE A 138 1.94 -4.54 -5.82
N PHE A 139 1.28 -3.56 -5.21
CA PHE A 139 0.73 -3.72 -3.85
C PHE A 139 -0.44 -4.69 -3.83
N PHE A 140 -1.36 -4.59 -4.80
CA PHE A 140 -2.49 -5.51 -4.93
C PHE A 140 -2.06 -6.96 -5.15
N ASN A 141 -0.91 -7.18 -5.81
CA ASN A 141 -0.33 -8.50 -6.07
C ASN A 141 0.63 -8.95 -4.96
N GLY A 142 0.55 -8.35 -3.76
CA GLY A 142 1.27 -8.84 -2.58
C GLY A 142 2.67 -8.26 -2.39
N GLY A 143 2.98 -7.13 -3.05
CA GLY A 143 4.30 -6.50 -3.00
C GLY A 143 5.31 -7.14 -3.96
N GLU A 144 4.82 -7.69 -5.06
CA GLU A 144 5.61 -8.41 -6.08
C GLU A 144 5.35 -7.77 -7.45
N ASN A 145 6.41 -7.60 -8.27
CA ASN A 145 6.29 -7.10 -9.65
C ASN A 145 5.92 -8.24 -10.60
N ILE A 146 4.75 -8.86 -10.37
CA ILE A 146 4.22 -9.97 -11.15
C ILE A 146 2.98 -9.49 -11.91
N VAL A 147 2.92 -9.80 -13.20
CA VAL A 147 1.70 -9.75 -14.01
C VAL A 147 1.20 -11.19 -14.16
N PHE A 148 0.05 -11.50 -13.58
CA PHE A 148 -0.47 -12.87 -13.63
C PHE A 148 -0.97 -13.25 -15.03
N PRO A 149 -0.98 -14.55 -15.40
CA PRO A 149 -1.64 -14.98 -16.64
C PRO A 149 -3.09 -14.47 -16.72
N LEU A 150 -3.48 -13.96 -17.90
CA LEU A 150 -4.78 -13.35 -18.18
C LEU A 150 -5.05 -12.03 -17.42
N GLU A 151 -4.01 -11.39 -16.89
CA GLU A 151 -4.03 -10.01 -16.37
C GLU A 151 -3.59 -9.04 -17.45
N ASP A 152 -4.42 -8.03 -17.73
CA ASP A 152 -4.06 -6.87 -18.53
C ASP A 152 -3.91 -5.65 -17.60
N ASP A 153 -2.90 -4.82 -17.87
CA ASP A 153 -2.64 -3.59 -17.13
C ASP A 153 -2.81 -2.34 -18.02
N VAL A 154 -3.53 -1.33 -17.53
CA VAL A 154 -3.73 -0.05 -18.20
C VAL A 154 -3.29 1.09 -17.29
N LYS A 155 -2.18 1.75 -17.67
CA LYS A 155 -1.65 2.93 -17.00
C LYS A 155 -1.96 4.19 -17.79
N ILE A 156 -2.64 5.15 -17.15
CA ILE A 156 -2.82 6.50 -17.71
C ILE A 156 -1.71 7.42 -17.17
N PRO A 157 -0.95 8.13 -18.02
CA PRO A 157 0.07 9.08 -17.57
C PRO A 157 -0.52 10.25 -16.77
N SER A 158 -0.11 10.42 -15.52
CA SER A 158 -0.51 11.56 -14.68
C SER A 158 0.14 12.87 -15.17
N HIS A 159 -0.46 14.00 -14.79
CA HIS A 159 0.12 15.32 -15.07
C HIS A 159 1.48 15.48 -14.39
N ARG A 160 2.40 16.22 -15.01
CA ARG A 160 3.73 16.53 -14.45
C ARG A 160 3.90 18.04 -14.34
N GLY A 161 4.48 18.50 -13.23
CA GLY A 161 4.86 19.91 -13.04
C GLY A 161 3.69 20.89 -12.85
N ILE A 162 2.47 20.39 -12.64
CA ILE A 162 1.28 21.21 -12.36
C ILE A 162 0.88 20.95 -10.90
N PRO A 163 0.75 22.01 -10.07
CA PRO A 163 0.19 21.86 -8.72
C PRO A 163 -1.21 21.24 -8.76
N TYR A 164 -1.45 20.21 -7.95
CA TYR A 164 -2.65 19.37 -8.05
C TYR A 164 -3.95 20.15 -7.77
N GLU A 165 -3.90 21.16 -6.90
CA GLU A 165 -5.05 22.02 -6.58
C GLU A 165 -5.59 22.78 -7.80
N LYS A 166 -4.76 23.02 -8.83
CA LYS A 166 -5.17 23.67 -10.08
C LYS A 166 -5.89 22.71 -11.05
N ILE A 167 -5.80 21.41 -10.79
CA ILE A 167 -6.36 20.35 -11.64
C ILE A 167 -7.02 19.26 -10.78
N PRO A 168 -8.07 19.59 -10.01
CA PRO A 168 -8.66 18.68 -9.01
C PRO A 168 -9.23 17.37 -9.59
N LEU A 169 -9.46 17.31 -10.90
CA LEU A 169 -9.91 16.10 -11.59
C LEU A 169 -8.78 15.20 -12.09
N LEU A 170 -7.51 15.63 -11.99
CA LEU A 170 -6.34 14.88 -12.41
C LEU A 170 -6.55 14.20 -13.77
N LYS A 171 -6.43 12.87 -13.85
CA LYS A 171 -6.70 12.07 -15.05
C LYS A 171 -8.00 11.28 -14.97
N LEU A 172 -8.93 11.67 -14.10
CA LEU A 172 -10.18 10.96 -13.88
C LEU A 172 -10.99 10.79 -15.17
N SER A 173 -11.05 11.81 -16.03
CA SER A 173 -11.74 11.74 -17.32
C SER A 173 -11.13 10.71 -18.26
N GLU A 174 -9.81 10.65 -18.36
CA GLU A 174 -9.11 9.72 -19.24
C GLU A 174 -9.15 8.29 -18.69
N VAL A 175 -8.97 8.12 -17.38
CA VAL A 175 -9.09 6.83 -16.68
C VAL A 175 -10.49 6.26 -16.86
N SER A 176 -11.53 7.06 -16.63
CA SER A 176 -12.92 6.61 -16.74
C SER A 176 -13.34 6.36 -18.18
N ALA A 177 -12.97 7.20 -19.14
CA ALA A 177 -13.23 6.95 -20.55
C ALA A 177 -12.61 5.62 -21.01
N ARG A 178 -11.36 5.37 -20.62
CA ARG A 178 -10.69 4.10 -20.94
C ARG A 178 -11.31 2.92 -20.21
N LEU A 179 -11.69 3.08 -18.94
CA LEU A 179 -12.39 2.05 -18.17
C LEU A 179 -13.72 1.66 -18.83
N ILE A 180 -14.53 2.65 -19.24
CA ILE A 180 -15.80 2.44 -19.94
C ILE A 180 -15.58 1.72 -21.28
N GLU A 181 -14.54 2.10 -22.03
CA GLU A 181 -14.15 1.39 -23.26
C GLU A 181 -13.87 -0.09 -22.99
N GLU A 182 -13.06 -0.40 -21.97
CA GLU A 182 -12.71 -1.78 -21.59
C GLU A 182 -13.91 -2.57 -21.05
N ILE A 183 -14.80 -1.93 -20.28
CA ILE A 183 -16.08 -2.51 -19.85
C ILE A 183 -16.93 -2.89 -21.07
N ASN A 184 -17.00 -2.01 -22.08
CA ASN A 184 -17.82 -2.22 -23.27
C ASN A 184 -17.28 -3.29 -24.22
N LYS A 185 -15.98 -3.59 -24.18
CA LYS A 185 -15.38 -4.72 -24.91
C LYS A 185 -15.83 -6.09 -24.36
N ASP A 186 -16.40 -6.11 -23.16
CA ASP A 186 -16.91 -7.29 -22.47
C ASP A 186 -15.95 -8.50 -22.43
N LYS A 187 -14.65 -8.23 -22.23
CA LYS A 187 -13.61 -9.28 -22.24
C LYS A 187 -13.17 -9.76 -20.86
N TYR A 188 -13.47 -9.03 -19.80
CA TYR A 188 -12.94 -9.31 -18.45
C TYR A 188 -14.01 -9.89 -17.52
N ASN A 189 -13.55 -10.75 -16.61
CA ASN A 189 -14.36 -11.26 -15.52
C ASN A 189 -14.16 -10.45 -14.24
N PHE A 190 -12.98 -9.84 -14.08
CA PHE A 190 -12.68 -8.94 -12.97
C PHE A 190 -12.03 -7.66 -13.48
N ILE A 191 -12.43 -6.52 -12.96
CA ILE A 191 -11.77 -5.24 -13.22
C ILE A 191 -11.50 -4.56 -11.88
N LEU A 192 -10.26 -4.16 -11.64
CA LEU A 192 -9.86 -3.28 -10.55
C LEU A 192 -9.53 -1.91 -11.11
N ALA A 193 -10.29 -0.90 -10.69
CA ALA A 193 -10.05 0.50 -11.03
C ALA A 193 -9.76 1.32 -9.78
N ASN A 194 -8.75 2.17 -9.81
CA ASN A 194 -8.49 3.15 -8.76
C ASN A 194 -8.68 4.57 -9.30
N PHE A 195 -9.48 5.36 -8.59
CA PHE A 195 -9.62 6.80 -8.80
C PHE A 195 -8.80 7.53 -7.73
N ALA A 196 -7.60 7.95 -8.12
CA ALA A 196 -6.57 8.54 -7.25
C ALA A 196 -6.95 9.91 -6.65
N ASN A 197 -8.00 10.52 -7.20
CA ASN A 197 -8.37 11.90 -6.98
C ASN A 197 -8.59 12.27 -5.52
N GLY A 198 -9.26 11.41 -4.76
CA GLY A 198 -9.62 11.76 -3.39
C GLY A 198 -8.39 11.90 -2.50
N ASP A 199 -7.48 10.95 -2.58
CA ASP A 199 -6.23 10.98 -1.83
C ASP A 199 -5.34 12.16 -2.24
N ILE A 200 -5.02 12.26 -3.53
CA ILE A 200 -4.09 13.29 -4.04
C ILE A 200 -4.61 14.70 -3.75
N ILE A 201 -5.89 14.96 -3.99
CA ILE A 201 -6.49 16.28 -3.70
C ILE A 201 -6.73 16.45 -2.20
N GLY A 202 -7.00 15.37 -1.47
CA GLY A 202 -7.12 15.37 -0.02
C GLY A 202 -5.88 15.86 0.70
N HIS A 203 -4.69 15.61 0.14
CA HIS A 203 -3.41 16.13 0.62
C HIS A 203 -3.17 17.63 0.35
N THR A 204 -4.00 18.28 -0.45
CA THR A 204 -3.92 19.73 -0.65
C THR A 204 -4.61 20.49 0.48
N ALA A 205 -4.17 21.72 0.74
CA ALA A 205 -4.83 22.60 1.72
C ALA A 205 -6.08 23.30 1.15
N ASP A 206 -6.36 23.16 -0.15
CA ASP A 206 -7.42 23.88 -0.86
C ASP A 206 -8.76 23.14 -0.72
N PHE A 207 -9.67 23.71 0.06
CA PHE A 207 -10.98 23.12 0.32
C PHE A 207 -11.89 23.12 -0.91
N ASP A 208 -11.84 24.18 -1.73
CA ASP A 208 -12.69 24.28 -2.92
C ASP A 208 -12.22 23.31 -4.01
N ALA A 209 -10.92 23.06 -4.10
CA ALA A 209 -10.35 21.99 -4.92
C ALA A 209 -10.86 20.61 -4.47
N LYS A 210 -10.91 20.34 -3.15
CA LYS A 210 -11.49 19.09 -2.61
C LYS A 210 -12.98 18.93 -2.95
N VAL A 211 -13.78 19.99 -2.80
CA VAL A 211 -15.21 19.97 -3.17
C VAL A 211 -15.38 19.74 -4.67
N THR A 212 -14.55 20.35 -5.50
CA THR A 212 -14.55 20.17 -6.96
C THR A 212 -14.16 18.75 -7.35
N CYS A 213 -13.14 18.18 -6.68
CA CYS A 213 -12.73 16.79 -6.82
C CYS A 213 -13.89 15.83 -6.54
N VAL A 214 -14.60 16.00 -5.40
CA VAL A 214 -15.76 15.16 -5.06
C VAL A 214 -16.84 15.21 -6.13
N LYS A 215 -17.19 16.41 -6.62
CA LYS A 215 -18.20 16.56 -7.69
C LYS A 215 -17.80 15.83 -8.97
N GLY A 216 -16.52 15.86 -9.32
CA GLY A 216 -15.99 15.14 -10.48
C GLY A 216 -16.00 13.63 -10.31
N ILE A 217 -15.63 13.14 -9.12
CA ILE A 217 -15.73 11.72 -8.76
C ILE A 217 -17.18 11.26 -8.86
N ASP A 218 -18.13 11.98 -8.25
CA ASP A 218 -19.55 11.61 -8.21
C ASP A 218 -20.15 11.46 -9.62
N LYS A 219 -19.89 12.45 -10.50
CA LYS A 219 -20.33 12.40 -11.90
C LYS A 219 -19.68 11.24 -12.67
N THR A 220 -18.37 11.06 -12.50
CA THR A 220 -17.64 9.97 -13.18
C THR A 220 -18.12 8.60 -12.71
N LEU A 221 -18.45 8.48 -11.43
CA LEU A 221 -18.99 7.27 -10.84
C LEU A 221 -20.35 6.93 -11.47
N GLU A 222 -21.19 7.93 -11.75
CA GLU A 222 -22.45 7.72 -12.49
C GLU A 222 -22.22 7.10 -13.87
N ASP A 223 -21.31 7.66 -14.65
CA ASP A 223 -21.01 7.19 -16.01
C ASP A 223 -20.47 5.75 -16.00
N VAL A 224 -19.51 5.46 -15.10
CA VAL A 224 -18.86 4.15 -15.01
C VAL A 224 -19.81 3.08 -14.47
N VAL A 225 -20.55 3.36 -13.40
CA VAL A 225 -21.51 2.41 -12.83
C VAL A 225 -22.62 2.11 -13.83
N THR A 226 -23.11 3.12 -14.56
CA THR A 226 -24.13 2.92 -15.60
C THR A 226 -23.63 2.01 -16.72
N ALA A 227 -22.40 2.23 -17.21
CA ALA A 227 -21.79 1.36 -18.21
C ALA A 227 -21.60 -0.08 -17.70
N ALA A 228 -21.13 -0.24 -16.47
CA ALA A 228 -20.92 -1.55 -15.85
C ALA A 228 -22.22 -2.33 -15.65
N ILE A 229 -23.29 -1.69 -15.18
CA ILE A 229 -24.62 -2.29 -15.04
C ILE A 229 -25.15 -2.74 -16.41
N LYS A 230 -25.01 -1.91 -17.45
CA LYS A 230 -25.42 -2.27 -18.82
C LYS A 230 -24.71 -3.54 -19.31
N GLN A 231 -23.44 -3.72 -18.93
CA GLN A 231 -22.66 -4.91 -19.23
C GLN A 231 -22.78 -6.02 -18.17
N LYS A 232 -23.77 -5.95 -17.28
CA LYS A 232 -24.10 -6.98 -16.29
C LYS A 232 -22.96 -7.28 -15.30
N TYR A 233 -22.10 -6.31 -15.03
CA TYR A 233 -21.15 -6.37 -13.92
C TYR A 233 -21.89 -6.21 -12.60
N THR A 234 -21.43 -6.94 -11.58
CA THR A 234 -21.63 -6.55 -10.19
C THR A 234 -20.57 -5.52 -9.85
N VAL A 235 -20.99 -4.33 -9.44
CA VAL A 235 -20.06 -3.24 -9.09
C VAL A 235 -19.89 -3.22 -7.58
N MET A 236 -18.64 -3.21 -7.13
CA MET A 236 -18.25 -3.00 -5.74
C MET A 236 -17.49 -1.69 -5.65
N ILE A 237 -17.85 -0.84 -4.71
CA ILE A 237 -17.22 0.48 -4.53
C ILE A 237 -16.72 0.56 -3.10
N THR A 238 -15.46 0.91 -2.92
CA THR A 238 -14.85 1.12 -1.60
C THR A 238 -13.72 2.13 -1.67
N ALA A 239 -13.00 2.33 -0.57
CA ALA A 239 -11.74 3.06 -0.53
C ALA A 239 -10.71 2.22 0.23
N ASP A 240 -9.43 2.52 0.05
CA ASP A 240 -8.34 1.96 0.83
C ASP A 240 -8.12 2.70 2.16
N HIS A 241 -8.36 4.01 2.18
CA HIS A 241 -8.36 4.82 3.41
C HIS A 241 -9.16 6.13 3.25
N GLY A 242 -9.25 6.91 4.33
CA GLY A 242 -9.83 8.25 4.33
C GLY A 242 -8.79 9.37 4.24
N VAL A 243 -9.18 10.48 3.62
CA VAL A 243 -8.47 11.76 3.55
C VAL A 243 -9.48 12.89 3.30
N LEU A 244 -10.31 12.74 2.25
CA LEU A 244 -11.21 13.78 1.76
C LEU A 244 -12.30 14.17 2.74
N GLU A 245 -12.73 13.25 3.58
CA GLU A 245 -13.86 13.45 4.48
C GLU A 245 -13.55 14.40 5.65
N VAL A 246 -12.27 14.75 5.82
CA VAL A 246 -11.81 15.79 6.74
C VAL A 246 -11.07 16.84 5.92
N GLY A 247 -11.77 17.91 5.55
CA GLY A 247 -11.17 19.06 4.86
C GLY A 247 -10.46 20.01 5.83
N TYR A 248 -11.10 20.30 6.96
CA TYR A 248 -10.53 21.07 8.08
C TYR A 248 -10.58 20.27 9.38
N LYS A 249 -9.54 20.43 10.20
CA LYS A 249 -9.47 19.89 11.57
C LYS A 249 -10.38 20.69 12.51
N ASP A 250 -10.55 20.18 13.73
CA ASP A 250 -11.36 20.87 14.75
C ASP A 250 -10.80 22.24 15.14
N ASP A 251 -9.48 22.43 15.03
CA ASP A 251 -8.80 23.71 15.25
C ASP A 251 -8.84 24.68 14.04
N GLY A 252 -9.54 24.30 12.96
CA GLY A 252 -9.70 25.11 11.75
C GLY A 252 -8.57 25.01 10.74
N ARG A 253 -7.46 24.31 11.04
CA ARG A 253 -6.39 24.11 10.06
C ARG A 253 -6.80 23.12 8.98
N PRO A 254 -6.33 23.26 7.73
CA PRO A 254 -6.53 22.24 6.70
C PRO A 254 -6.00 20.89 7.15
N ASN A 255 -6.74 19.83 6.87
CA ASN A 255 -6.21 18.47 6.99
C ASN A 255 -5.61 18.04 5.65
N VAL A 256 -4.35 17.62 5.69
CA VAL A 256 -3.56 17.20 4.52
C VAL A 256 -2.96 15.82 4.73
N SER A 257 -3.54 15.04 5.64
CA SER A 257 -3.04 13.73 6.06
C SER A 257 -4.18 12.72 6.03
N HIS A 258 -3.83 11.46 5.90
CA HIS A 258 -4.78 10.37 6.02
C HIS A 258 -5.48 10.39 7.37
N THR A 259 -6.65 9.76 7.41
CA THR A 259 -7.44 9.58 8.63
C THR A 259 -7.52 8.11 9.01
N THR A 260 -7.89 7.87 10.26
CA THR A 260 -8.24 6.53 10.75
C THR A 260 -9.75 6.25 10.63
N ASN A 261 -10.46 7.05 9.84
CA ASN A 261 -11.90 6.88 9.66
C ASN A 261 -12.17 5.59 8.86
N PRO A 262 -13.32 4.92 9.11
CA PRO A 262 -13.74 3.81 8.28
C PRO A 262 -14.04 4.29 6.86
N VAL A 263 -14.07 3.34 5.92
CA VAL A 263 -14.40 3.56 4.51
C VAL A 263 -15.70 2.86 4.14
N PRO A 264 -16.44 3.36 3.15
CA PRO A 264 -17.66 2.70 2.71
C PRO A 264 -17.33 1.43 1.91
N PHE A 265 -18.26 0.49 1.89
CA PHE A 265 -18.29 -0.60 0.92
C PHE A 265 -19.71 -0.79 0.39
N LEU A 266 -19.90 -0.57 -0.91
CA LEU A 266 -21.19 -0.71 -1.59
C LEU A 266 -21.16 -1.92 -2.53
N LEU A 267 -22.29 -2.61 -2.66
CA LEU A 267 -22.48 -3.72 -3.61
C LEU A 267 -23.70 -3.44 -4.49
N ILE A 268 -23.45 -3.25 -5.78
CA ILE A 268 -24.44 -2.95 -6.81
C ILE A 268 -24.56 -4.17 -7.73
N ASP A 269 -25.63 -4.95 -7.57
CA ASP A 269 -26.00 -6.03 -8.50
C ASP A 269 -27.51 -5.97 -8.76
N THR A 270 -27.90 -5.54 -9.96
CA THR A 270 -29.31 -5.37 -10.36
C THR A 270 -30.09 -6.70 -10.44
N ARG A 271 -29.39 -7.83 -10.36
CA ARG A 271 -29.99 -9.17 -10.39
C ARG A 271 -30.12 -9.79 -9.00
N ALA A 272 -29.44 -9.23 -8.01
CA ALA A 272 -29.47 -9.76 -6.66
C ALA A 272 -30.63 -9.17 -5.86
N GLN A 273 -31.27 -10.00 -5.05
CA GLN A 273 -32.32 -9.57 -4.12
C GLN A 273 -31.94 -9.98 -2.71
N ASN A 274 -32.31 -9.14 -1.74
CA ASN A 274 -32.16 -9.43 -0.31
C ASN A 274 -30.71 -9.74 0.13
N ILE A 275 -29.72 -9.01 -0.41
CA ILE A 275 -28.36 -9.02 0.12
C ILE A 275 -28.31 -8.14 1.37
N SER A 276 -27.73 -8.68 2.44
CA SER A 276 -27.33 -7.91 3.61
C SER A 276 -25.81 -8.06 3.78
N LEU A 277 -25.12 -6.93 3.86
CA LEU A 277 -23.68 -6.85 4.10
C LEU A 277 -23.42 -6.70 5.60
N LYS A 278 -22.37 -7.38 6.08
CA LYS A 278 -21.86 -7.26 7.43
C LYS A 278 -20.75 -6.22 7.47
N GLU A 279 -20.57 -5.59 8.62
CA GLU A 279 -19.37 -4.79 8.88
C GLU A 279 -18.11 -5.66 8.78
N GLY A 280 -17.00 -5.05 8.39
CA GLY A 280 -15.73 -5.75 8.23
C GLY A 280 -14.53 -4.82 8.19
N ARG A 281 -13.51 -5.24 7.45
CA ARG A 281 -12.26 -4.53 7.16
C ARG A 281 -11.86 -4.76 5.71
N LEU A 282 -10.84 -4.05 5.23
CA LEU A 282 -10.35 -4.19 3.85
C LEU A 282 -10.04 -5.65 3.45
N ALA A 283 -9.52 -6.45 4.38
CA ALA A 283 -9.22 -7.87 4.12
C ALA A 283 -10.44 -8.71 3.71
N ASN A 284 -11.67 -8.30 4.02
CA ASN A 284 -12.89 -9.00 3.63
C ASN A 284 -13.25 -8.78 2.14
N VAL A 285 -12.67 -7.76 1.48
CA VAL A 285 -13.02 -7.38 0.10
C VAL A 285 -12.66 -8.50 -0.88
N ALA A 286 -11.49 -9.12 -0.74
CA ALA A 286 -11.02 -10.16 -1.64
C ALA A 286 -11.97 -11.38 -1.68
N SER A 287 -12.36 -11.90 -0.52
CA SER A 287 -13.37 -12.96 -0.44
C SER A 287 -14.73 -12.54 -0.99
N THR A 288 -15.10 -11.28 -0.80
CA THR A 288 -16.40 -10.76 -1.29
C THR A 288 -16.44 -10.71 -2.82
N VAL A 289 -15.32 -10.35 -3.46
CA VAL A 289 -15.13 -10.45 -4.90
C VAL A 289 -15.23 -11.91 -5.35
N LEU A 290 -14.43 -12.81 -4.77
CA LEU A 290 -14.39 -14.23 -5.16
C LEU A 290 -15.75 -14.91 -5.01
N VAL A 291 -16.43 -14.70 -3.89
CA VAL A 291 -17.78 -15.22 -3.66
C VAL A 291 -18.78 -14.71 -4.70
N SER A 292 -18.72 -13.42 -5.08
CA SER A 292 -19.53 -12.88 -6.18
C SER A 292 -19.20 -13.50 -7.54
N MET A 293 -17.93 -13.87 -7.76
CA MET A 293 -17.51 -14.57 -8.98
C MET A 293 -17.87 -16.07 -8.95
N GLY A 294 -18.38 -16.59 -7.83
CA GLY A 294 -18.65 -18.02 -7.65
C GLY A 294 -17.37 -18.86 -7.48
N ILE A 295 -16.30 -18.25 -6.99
CA ILE A 295 -15.01 -18.89 -6.70
C ILE A 295 -14.88 -19.04 -5.19
N GLU A 296 -14.49 -20.23 -4.72
CA GLU A 296 -14.25 -20.46 -3.29
C GLU A 296 -13.00 -19.68 -2.84
N PRO A 297 -13.12 -18.79 -1.84
CA PRO A 297 -11.96 -18.09 -1.30
C PRO A 297 -10.98 -19.05 -0.62
N PRO A 298 -9.66 -18.79 -0.69
CA PRO A 298 -8.68 -19.52 0.13
C PRO A 298 -9.01 -19.44 1.62
N GLU A 299 -8.77 -20.50 2.38
CA GLU A 299 -9.10 -20.56 3.83
C GLU A 299 -8.42 -19.46 4.66
N ILE A 300 -7.26 -18.97 4.22
CA ILE A 300 -6.52 -17.88 4.88
C ILE A 300 -7.20 -16.52 4.73
N PHE A 301 -8.15 -16.36 3.81
CA PHE A 301 -8.84 -15.10 3.61
C PHE A 301 -9.87 -14.84 4.72
N GLU A 302 -10.04 -13.57 5.04
CA GLU A 302 -11.19 -13.14 5.84
C GLU A 302 -12.50 -13.46 5.13
N LYS A 303 -13.55 -13.79 5.90
CA LYS A 303 -14.83 -14.21 5.34
C LYS A 303 -15.48 -13.09 4.52
N SER A 304 -16.22 -13.45 3.47
CA SER A 304 -16.99 -12.49 2.69
C SER A 304 -17.97 -11.69 3.56
N LEU A 305 -18.20 -10.42 3.16
CA LEU A 305 -19.14 -9.50 3.81
C LEU A 305 -20.60 -9.94 3.68
N PHE A 306 -20.92 -10.87 2.77
CA PHE A 306 -22.24 -11.49 2.70
C PHE A 306 -22.12 -13.01 2.60
N ARG A 307 -23.23 -13.71 2.87
CA ARG A 307 -23.33 -15.15 2.58
C ARG A 307 -23.87 -15.32 1.17
N ALA A 308 -23.13 -16.02 0.30
CA ALA A 308 -23.63 -16.35 -1.03
C ALA A 308 -24.93 -17.14 -0.93
N ARG A 309 -25.95 -16.67 -1.65
CA ARG A 309 -27.07 -17.47 -2.12
C ARG A 309 -26.82 -17.76 -3.60
N THR A 310 -27.35 -18.87 -4.12
CA THR A 310 -27.17 -19.34 -5.51
C THR A 310 -27.36 -18.25 -6.58
N ALA A 311 -28.16 -17.23 -6.30
CA ALA A 311 -28.46 -16.12 -7.20
C ALA A 311 -27.29 -15.16 -7.51
N ILE A 312 -26.21 -15.14 -6.71
CA ILE A 312 -25.06 -14.21 -6.86
C ILE A 312 -23.82 -14.93 -7.43
N ASN A 313 -23.87 -16.22 -7.71
CA ASN A 313 -22.69 -16.93 -8.22
C ASN A 313 -22.46 -16.59 -9.71
N GLN A 314 -21.18 -16.56 -10.12
CA GLN A 314 -20.72 -16.37 -11.52
C GLN A 314 -20.93 -14.95 -12.08
N ARG A 315 -20.69 -13.91 -11.28
CA ARG A 315 -20.70 -12.53 -11.78
C ARG A 315 -19.35 -12.12 -12.37
N LYS A 316 -19.40 -11.25 -13.38
CA LYS A 316 -18.28 -10.34 -13.66
C LYS A 316 -18.28 -9.26 -12.58
N VAL A 317 -17.12 -8.93 -12.03
CA VAL A 317 -17.01 -7.97 -10.92
C VAL A 317 -16.16 -6.78 -11.33
N LEU A 318 -16.67 -5.58 -11.08
CA LEU A 318 -15.92 -4.33 -11.18
C LEU A 318 -15.71 -3.81 -9.75
N LEU A 319 -14.47 -3.79 -9.28
CA LEU A 319 -14.08 -3.18 -8.01
C LEU A 319 -13.51 -1.78 -8.30
N ILE A 320 -14.20 -0.75 -7.79
CA ILE A 320 -13.77 0.64 -7.87
C ILE A 320 -13.26 1.07 -6.49
N VAL A 321 -12.01 1.53 -6.44
CA VAL A 321 -11.40 2.15 -5.27
C VAL A 321 -11.46 3.66 -5.44
N LEU A 322 -12.29 4.32 -4.65
CA LEU A 322 -12.34 5.77 -4.48
C LEU A 322 -11.25 6.16 -3.47
N ASP A 323 -10.01 6.24 -3.94
CA ASP A 323 -8.82 6.45 -3.11
C ASP A 323 -8.98 7.72 -2.26
N GLY A 324 -8.77 7.61 -0.94
CA GLY A 324 -8.97 8.70 0.03
C GLY A 324 -10.42 9.06 0.38
N TRP A 325 -11.42 8.24 0.01
CA TRP A 325 -12.84 8.46 0.35
C TRP A 325 -13.24 7.79 1.68
N GLY A 326 -13.05 8.50 2.80
CA GLY A 326 -13.46 8.04 4.13
C GLY A 326 -14.89 8.44 4.52
N ILE A 327 -15.35 7.93 5.66
CA ILE A 327 -16.62 8.31 6.29
C ILE A 327 -16.33 9.34 7.40
N GLY A 328 -16.76 10.59 7.17
CA GLY A 328 -16.54 11.72 8.06
C GLY A 328 -17.82 12.27 8.70
N LYS A 329 -17.68 13.36 9.46
CA LYS A 329 -18.82 14.10 10.03
C LYS A 329 -19.62 14.79 8.91
N GLU A 330 -20.93 14.88 9.07
CA GLU A 330 -21.82 15.61 8.14
C GLU A 330 -21.87 17.11 8.49
N ASP A 331 -20.75 17.81 8.28
CA ASP A 331 -20.60 19.23 8.60
C ASP A 331 -19.86 20.02 7.50
N SER A 332 -19.75 21.33 7.69
CA SER A 332 -19.10 22.23 6.73
C SER A 332 -17.59 22.01 6.57
N LYS A 333 -16.97 21.15 7.38
CA LYS A 333 -15.54 20.81 7.29
C LYS A 333 -15.30 19.55 6.46
N ASN A 334 -16.34 18.86 6.03
CA ASN A 334 -16.26 17.65 5.20
C ASN A 334 -16.57 17.98 3.72
N PRO A 335 -15.54 18.02 2.84
CA PRO A 335 -15.72 18.22 1.40
C PRO A 335 -16.72 17.27 0.74
N ILE A 336 -16.80 16.01 1.17
CA ILE A 336 -17.75 15.03 0.62
C ILE A 336 -19.19 15.46 0.93
N TYR A 337 -19.44 15.84 2.19
CA TYR A 337 -20.75 16.33 2.62
C TYR A 337 -21.11 17.66 1.93
N VAL A 338 -20.18 18.62 1.89
CA VAL A 338 -20.39 19.94 1.26
C VAL A 338 -20.65 19.82 -0.24
N ALA A 339 -19.98 18.89 -0.93
CA ALA A 339 -20.22 18.64 -2.35
C ALA A 339 -21.59 18.00 -2.63
N GLY A 340 -22.20 17.37 -1.62
CA GLY A 340 -23.51 16.72 -1.69
C GLY A 340 -23.54 15.36 -2.40
N ALA A 341 -22.56 15.07 -3.28
CA ALA A 341 -22.36 13.78 -3.97
C ALA A 341 -23.68 13.02 -4.30
N PRO A 342 -24.58 13.60 -5.11
CA PRO A 342 -25.94 13.11 -5.27
C PRO A 342 -26.03 11.69 -5.83
N PHE A 343 -25.13 11.30 -6.75
CA PHE A 343 -25.12 9.94 -7.31
C PHE A 343 -24.68 8.92 -6.25
N TYR A 344 -23.57 9.18 -5.56
CA TYR A 344 -23.08 8.35 -4.47
C TYR A 344 -24.13 8.19 -3.37
N ASN A 345 -24.78 9.28 -2.96
CA ASN A 345 -25.86 9.25 -1.97
C ASN A 345 -27.10 8.50 -2.47
N ARG A 346 -27.39 8.51 -3.77
CA ARG A 346 -28.41 7.64 -4.37
C ARG A 346 -28.03 6.17 -4.24
N LEU A 347 -26.78 5.80 -4.53
CA LEU A 347 -26.31 4.43 -4.39
C LEU A 347 -26.45 3.91 -2.95
N LEU A 348 -26.13 4.73 -1.94
CA LEU A 348 -26.32 4.36 -0.53
C LEU A 348 -27.78 4.06 -0.18
N ARG A 349 -28.74 4.76 -0.79
CA ARG A 349 -30.18 4.52 -0.55
C ARG A 349 -30.71 3.30 -1.29
N GLU A 350 -30.20 3.04 -2.49
CA GLU A 350 -30.76 2.03 -3.40
C GLU A 350 -30.10 0.66 -3.26
N TYR A 351 -28.84 0.61 -2.83
CA TYR A 351 -28.05 -0.62 -2.84
C TYR A 351 -27.49 -0.98 -1.45
N PRO A 352 -27.28 -2.28 -1.18
CA PRO A 352 -26.61 -2.73 0.03
C PRO A 352 -25.24 -2.07 0.20
N HIS A 353 -24.99 -1.54 1.38
CA HIS A 353 -23.70 -1.00 1.77
C HIS A 353 -23.37 -1.33 3.23
N THR A 354 -22.10 -1.24 3.58
CA THR A 354 -21.58 -1.39 4.94
C THR A 354 -20.34 -0.52 5.13
N ILE A 355 -19.77 -0.56 6.32
CA ILE A 355 -18.55 0.15 6.67
C ILE A 355 -17.41 -0.85 6.85
N LEU A 356 -16.22 -0.48 6.38
CA LEU A 356 -15.00 -1.24 6.57
C LEU A 356 -14.05 -0.46 7.46
N LYS A 357 -13.46 -1.15 8.44
CA LYS A 357 -12.29 -0.65 9.15
C LYS A 357 -11.14 -0.52 8.15
N ALA A 358 -10.62 0.70 8.07
CA ALA A 358 -9.45 1.08 7.32
C ALA A 358 -8.57 1.96 8.22
N SER A 359 -7.30 2.08 7.84
CA SER A 359 -6.36 3.01 8.46
C SER A 359 -5.38 3.41 7.39
N GLY A 360 -5.41 4.68 7.01
CA GLY A 360 -4.43 5.25 6.08
C GLY A 360 -3.12 5.59 6.77
#